data_AF-A0A2G6GSZ9-F1
#
_entry.id   AF-A0A2G6GSZ9-F1
#
_cell.length_a   1.000
_cell.length_b   1.000
_cell.length_c   1.000
_cell.angle_alpha   90.00
_cell.angle_beta   90.00
_cell.angle_gamma   90.00
#
_symmetry.space_group_name_H-M   'P 1'
#
loop_
_entity.id
_entity.type
_entity.pdbx_description
1 polymer ?
#
loop_
_entity_poly.entity_id
_entity_poly.type
_entity_poly.pdbx_seq_one_letter_code
_entity_poly.pdbx_strand_id
1 'polypeptide(L)'
;MKIRFYWIVFLILLGGSAIAQKKQLTLEDAIINRYGKLGADRLEQLQWLPNKHICSYVKNDELIKAYMYGKRTPLFTLKKLNRLLGASLKKMPRFTWVDNNSLSFYYKEDRVIINQDAHKILSRIALPKEAQNLDYCRENETYAFTRENNL
;
A
#
# COMPACT_ATOMS: atom_id res chain seq x y z
N MET A 1 -6.37 64.79 15.64
CA MET A 1 -7.54 63.87 15.61
C MET A 1 -7.65 63.02 14.34
N LYS A 2 -7.42 63.57 13.13
CA LYS A 2 -7.61 62.84 11.86
C LYS A 2 -6.71 61.60 11.67
N ILE A 3 -5.44 61.63 12.11
CA ILE A 3 -4.52 60.48 12.03
C ILE A 3 -4.96 59.29 12.88
N ARG A 4 -5.48 59.53 14.10
CA ARG A 4 -6.00 58.46 14.97
C ARG A 4 -7.25 57.81 14.38
N PHE A 5 -8.05 58.57 13.63
CA PHE A 5 -9.22 58.06 12.92
C PHE A 5 -8.82 57.10 11.78
N TYR A 6 -7.79 57.43 10.99
CA TYR A 6 -7.28 56.54 9.95
C TYR A 6 -6.71 55.22 10.50
N TRP A 7 -6.05 55.26 11.66
CA TRP A 7 -5.58 54.04 12.34
C TRP A 7 -6.71 53.14 12.81
N ILE A 8 -7.82 53.71 13.30
CA ILE A 8 -9.00 52.94 13.71
C ILE A 8 -9.68 52.29 12.49
N VAL A 9 -9.80 53.01 11.38
CA VAL A 9 -10.36 52.48 10.13
C VAL A 9 -9.48 51.36 9.55
N PHE A 10 -8.15 51.51 9.60
CA PHE A 10 -7.21 50.47 9.17
C PHE A 10 -7.30 49.21 10.03
N LEU A 11 -7.45 49.35 11.35
CA LEU A 11 -7.60 48.22 12.27
C LEU A 11 -8.91 47.44 12.02
N ILE A 12 -9.99 48.13 11.67
CA ILE A 12 -11.29 47.51 11.33
C ILE A 12 -11.20 46.75 10.00
N LEU A 13 -10.46 47.26 9.01
CA LEU A 13 -10.25 46.57 7.73
C LEU A 13 -9.45 45.27 7.88
N LEU A 14 -8.46 45.24 8.78
CA LEU A 14 -7.67 44.03 9.07
C LEU A 14 -8.49 42.95 9.79
N GLY A 15 -9.44 43.32 10.64
CA GLY A 15 -10.31 42.37 11.36
C GLY A 15 -11.32 41.63 10.47
N GLY A 16 -11.73 42.22 9.34
CA GLY A 16 -12.70 41.61 8.41
C GLY A 16 -12.17 40.41 7.61
N SER A 17 -10.85 40.22 7.56
CA SER A 17 -10.21 39.12 6.81
C SER A 17 -10.11 37.81 7.62
N ALA A 18 -10.47 37.85 8.91
CA ALA A 18 -10.33 36.73 9.85
C ALA A 18 -11.59 35.87 9.98
N ILE A 19 -12.58 36.01 9.09
CA ILE A 19 -13.68 35.04 9.01
C ILE A 19 -13.09 33.75 8.44
N ALA A 20 -12.62 32.88 9.33
CA ALA A 20 -12.25 31.52 9.00
C ALA A 20 -13.43 30.88 8.27
N GLN A 21 -13.29 30.69 6.96
CA GLN A 21 -14.26 29.96 6.15
C GLN A 21 -14.27 28.52 6.65
N LYS A 22 -15.19 28.21 7.57
CA LYS A 22 -15.51 26.85 7.96
C LYS A 22 -16.04 26.18 6.70
N LYS A 23 -15.19 25.46 5.98
CA LYS A 23 -15.60 24.65 4.84
C LYS A 23 -16.58 23.62 5.37
N GLN A 24 -17.87 23.87 5.16
CA GLN A 24 -18.93 23.00 5.64
C GLN A 24 -18.91 21.72 4.83
N LEU A 25 -18.96 20.58 5.53
CA LEU A 25 -18.96 19.27 4.90
C LEU A 25 -20.32 19.11 4.20
N THR A 26 -20.30 19.08 2.87
CA THR A 26 -21.52 18.91 2.08
C THR A 26 -21.97 17.45 2.11
N LEU A 27 -23.24 17.18 1.79
CA LEU A 27 -23.72 15.79 1.65
C LEU A 27 -22.97 15.05 0.53
N GLU A 28 -22.66 15.75 -0.55
CA GLU A 28 -21.82 15.24 -1.65
C GLU A 28 -20.42 14.84 -1.15
N ASP A 29 -19.79 15.69 -0.34
CA ASP A 29 -18.51 15.37 0.30
C ASP A 29 -18.59 14.16 1.24
N ALA A 30 -19.68 14.05 2.01
CA ALA A 30 -19.91 12.94 2.94
C ALA A 30 -20.18 11.60 2.24
N ILE A 31 -20.67 11.61 1.00
CA ILE A 31 -21.02 10.40 0.25
C ILE A 31 -19.91 10.04 -0.75
N ILE A 32 -19.47 10.99 -1.57
CA ILE A 32 -18.50 10.75 -2.66
C ILE A 32 -17.07 10.78 -2.12
N ASN A 33 -16.72 11.77 -1.29
CA ASN A 33 -15.34 11.96 -0.84
C ASN A 33 -14.98 11.17 0.43
N ARG A 34 -15.93 10.40 0.99
CA ARG A 34 -15.77 9.60 2.22
C ARG A 34 -14.57 8.66 2.20
N TYR A 35 -14.28 8.05 1.06
CA TYR A 35 -13.17 7.09 0.91
C TYR A 35 -12.01 7.63 0.07
N GLY A 36 -12.16 8.84 -0.48
CA GLY A 36 -11.13 9.53 -1.26
C GLY A 36 -10.49 10.63 -0.42
N LYS A 37 -10.81 11.89 -0.75
CA LYS A 37 -10.18 13.08 -0.14
C LYS A 37 -10.38 13.22 1.37
N LEU A 38 -11.44 12.64 1.94
CA LEU A 38 -11.76 12.72 3.37
C LEU A 38 -11.53 11.38 4.09
N GLY A 39 -11.08 10.36 3.37
CA GLY A 39 -10.76 9.06 3.95
C GLY A 39 -9.47 9.13 4.76
N ALA A 40 -9.41 8.39 5.88
CA ALA A 40 -8.18 8.19 6.60
C ALA A 40 -7.15 7.45 5.72
N ASP A 41 -5.88 7.80 5.87
CA ASP A 41 -4.77 7.09 5.22
C ASP A 41 -4.82 5.60 5.54
N ARG A 42 -4.62 4.77 4.51
CA ARG A 42 -4.67 3.31 4.62
C ARG A 42 -3.27 2.74 4.46
N LEU A 43 -3.01 1.67 5.21
CA LEU A 43 -1.81 0.87 5.00
C LEU A 43 -2.06 -0.04 3.79
N GLU A 44 -1.35 0.23 2.69
CA GLU A 44 -1.50 -0.57 1.48
C GLU A 44 -1.02 -2.00 1.72
N GLN A 45 -1.81 -2.98 1.23
CA GLN A 45 -1.45 -4.40 1.26
C GLN A 45 -1.09 -4.91 2.67
N LEU A 46 -1.78 -4.41 3.70
CA LEU A 46 -1.58 -4.87 5.07
C LEU A 46 -1.90 -6.38 5.18
N GLN A 47 -0.92 -7.15 5.66
CA GLN A 47 -1.04 -8.59 5.87
C GLN A 47 -0.37 -9.00 7.17
N TRP A 48 -0.92 -10.03 7.82
CA TRP A 48 -0.28 -10.69 8.95
C TRP A 48 0.67 -11.77 8.46
N LEU A 49 1.83 -11.89 9.10
CA LEU A 49 2.75 -12.99 8.81
C LEU A 49 2.28 -14.27 9.52
N PRO A 50 2.47 -15.45 8.91
CA PRO A 50 2.16 -16.72 9.55
C PRO A 50 3.00 -16.90 10.82
N ASN A 51 2.37 -17.08 11.97
CA ASN A 51 3.00 -17.47 13.24
C ASN A 51 3.83 -16.39 13.96
N LYS A 52 3.62 -15.10 13.68
CA LYS A 52 4.25 -14.01 14.45
C LYS A 52 3.27 -12.87 14.73
N HIS A 53 3.42 -12.16 15.85
CA HIS A 53 2.76 -10.87 16.12
C HIS A 53 3.33 -9.74 15.26
N ILE A 54 3.46 -10.00 13.96
CA ILE A 54 4.10 -9.13 12.98
C ILE A 54 3.14 -8.96 11.82
N CYS A 55 2.95 -7.72 11.42
CA CYS A 55 2.29 -7.38 10.18
C CYS A 55 3.29 -6.77 9.19
N SER A 56 2.92 -6.79 7.92
CA SER A 56 3.63 -6.11 6.85
C SER A 56 2.69 -5.24 6.06
N TYR A 57 3.18 -4.13 5.54
CA TYR A 57 2.44 -3.27 4.62
C TYR A 57 3.41 -2.57 3.67
N VAL A 58 2.87 -2.04 2.57
CA VAL A 58 3.61 -1.24 1.61
C VAL A 58 3.45 0.24 1.96
N LYS A 59 4.55 0.98 1.96
CA LYS A 59 4.55 2.44 2.07
C LYS A 59 5.73 2.99 1.27
N ASN A 60 5.46 3.97 0.40
CA ASN A 60 6.48 4.67 -0.39
C ASN A 60 7.44 3.70 -1.14
N ASP A 61 6.89 2.71 -1.85
CA ASP A 61 7.67 1.69 -2.58
C ASP A 61 8.55 0.77 -1.72
N GLU A 62 8.33 0.77 -0.40
CA GLU A 62 8.99 -0.12 0.55
C GLU A 62 7.99 -1.08 1.18
N LEU A 63 8.40 -2.34 1.29
CA LEU A 63 7.75 -3.31 2.15
C LEU A 63 8.28 -3.11 3.57
N ILE A 64 7.39 -2.70 4.47
CA ILE A 64 7.69 -2.45 5.87
C ILE A 64 7.21 -3.64 6.70
N LYS A 65 8.07 -4.09 7.63
CA LYS A 65 7.71 -5.05 8.67
C LYS A 65 7.48 -4.30 9.98
N ALA A 66 6.34 -4.53 10.61
CA ALA A 66 5.96 -3.91 11.86
C ALA A 66 5.61 -4.98 12.90
N TYR A 67 6.29 -4.92 14.04
CA TYR A 67 5.96 -5.71 15.22
C TYR A 67 4.79 -5.04 15.95
N MET A 68 3.86 -5.81 16.54
CA MET A 68 2.73 -5.26 17.29
C MET A 68 3.18 -4.26 18.37
N TYR A 69 4.30 -4.53 19.03
CA TYR A 69 4.93 -3.65 20.00
C TYR A 69 6.40 -3.48 19.65
N GLY A 70 6.72 -2.55 18.74
CA GLY A 70 8.13 -2.33 18.42
C GLY A 70 8.42 -1.49 17.18
N LYS A 71 9.71 -1.51 16.85
CA LYS A 71 10.30 -0.73 15.76
C LYS A 71 9.80 -1.22 14.41
N ARG A 72 9.47 -0.26 13.53
CA ARG A 72 9.21 -0.51 12.12
C ARG A 72 10.54 -0.59 11.39
N THR A 73 10.74 -1.63 10.60
CA THR A 73 11.96 -1.79 9.81
C THR A 73 11.63 -1.95 8.33
N PRO A 74 12.30 -1.21 7.44
CA PRO A 74 12.18 -1.46 6.01
C PRO A 74 12.80 -2.82 5.72
N LEU A 75 12.02 -3.68 5.09
CA LEU A 75 12.38 -5.07 4.83
C LEU A 75 12.97 -5.21 3.42
N PHE A 76 12.26 -4.64 2.45
CA PHE A 76 12.63 -4.71 1.05
C PHE A 76 12.11 -3.50 0.28
N THR A 77 12.81 -3.08 -0.77
CA THR A 77 12.43 -1.91 -1.57
C THR A 77 12.14 -2.30 -3.01
N LEU A 78 11.30 -1.52 -3.69
CA LEU A 78 11.01 -1.72 -5.11
C LEU A 78 12.27 -1.69 -5.97
N LYS A 79 13.26 -0.85 -5.63
CA LYS A 79 14.55 -0.81 -6.31
C LYS A 79 15.31 -2.13 -6.20
N LYS A 80 15.33 -2.74 -5.00
CA LYS A 80 15.94 -4.07 -4.81
C LYS A 80 15.16 -5.13 -5.58
N LEU A 81 13.82 -5.07 -5.60
CA LEU A 81 12.98 -5.97 -6.37
C LEU A 81 13.27 -5.91 -7.87
N ASN A 82 13.33 -4.69 -8.41
CA ASN A 82 13.64 -4.43 -9.81
C ASN A 82 15.02 -4.97 -10.19
N ARG A 83 16.03 -4.76 -9.33
CA ARG A 83 17.36 -5.32 -9.54
C ARG A 83 17.35 -6.85 -9.51
N LEU A 84 16.63 -7.46 -8.59
CA LEU A 84 16.52 -8.92 -8.46
C LEU A 84 15.86 -9.54 -9.70
N LEU A 85 14.84 -8.89 -10.25
CA LEU A 85 14.08 -9.37 -11.41
C LEU A 85 14.68 -8.96 -12.77
N GLY A 86 15.64 -8.02 -12.79
CA GLY A 86 16.03 -7.34 -14.02
C GLY A 86 14.87 -6.55 -14.65
N ALA A 87 13.98 -6.00 -13.81
CA ALA A 87 12.72 -5.39 -14.21
C ALA A 87 12.69 -3.88 -13.91
N SER A 88 11.66 -3.21 -14.43
CA SER A 88 11.36 -1.80 -14.13
C SER A 88 9.90 -1.63 -13.70
N LEU A 89 9.52 -2.30 -12.61
CA LEU A 89 8.22 -2.14 -11.98
C LEU A 89 8.07 -0.72 -11.43
N LYS A 90 6.90 -0.11 -11.66
CA LYS A 90 6.55 1.24 -11.19
C LYS A 90 6.01 1.27 -9.76
N LYS A 91 5.58 0.13 -9.23
CA LYS A 91 5.00 -0.03 -7.88
C LYS A 91 5.25 -1.44 -7.36
N MET A 92 5.17 -1.62 -6.05
CA MET A 92 5.24 -2.94 -5.44
C MET A 92 4.11 -3.84 -5.97
N PRO A 93 4.39 -5.04 -6.49
CA PRO A 93 3.34 -5.95 -6.93
C PRO A 93 2.51 -6.41 -5.73
N ARG A 94 1.27 -6.82 -5.99
CA ARG A 94 0.47 -7.49 -4.96
C ARG A 94 1.14 -8.80 -4.59
N PHE A 95 1.43 -8.96 -3.31
CA PHE A 95 2.11 -10.14 -2.80
C PHE A 95 1.28 -10.87 -1.74
N THR A 96 1.69 -12.10 -1.45
CA THR A 96 1.18 -12.92 -0.36
C THR A 96 2.37 -13.59 0.32
N TRP A 97 2.33 -13.70 1.65
CA TRP A 97 3.32 -14.46 2.40
C TRP A 97 3.15 -15.96 2.19
N VAL A 98 4.20 -16.60 1.68
CA VAL A 98 4.30 -18.06 1.64
C VAL A 98 4.65 -18.57 3.02
N ASP A 99 5.64 -17.95 3.67
CA ASP A 99 6.07 -18.24 5.03
C ASP A 99 6.51 -16.92 5.72
N ASN A 100 7.32 -17.00 6.78
CA ASN A 100 7.79 -15.82 7.53
C ASN A 100 8.85 -14.94 6.81
N ASN A 101 9.45 -15.49 5.75
CA ASN A 101 10.64 -15.01 5.09
C ASN A 101 10.48 -14.98 3.55
N SER A 102 9.50 -15.71 3.02
CA SER A 102 9.24 -15.85 1.59
C SER A 102 7.91 -15.21 1.20
N LEU A 103 7.94 -14.45 0.10
CA LEU A 103 6.79 -13.77 -0.47
C LEU A 103 6.58 -14.17 -1.93
N SER A 104 5.32 -14.31 -2.32
CA SER A 104 4.89 -14.74 -3.65
C SER A 104 4.08 -13.63 -4.32
N PHE A 105 4.39 -13.32 -5.58
CA PHE A 105 3.68 -12.32 -6.38
C PHE A 105 3.63 -12.70 -7.85
N TYR A 106 2.72 -12.08 -8.59
CA TYR A 106 2.65 -12.20 -10.04
C TYR A 106 3.66 -11.28 -10.71
N TYR A 107 4.38 -11.83 -11.67
CA TYR A 107 5.22 -11.05 -12.55
C TYR A 107 5.17 -11.65 -13.96
N LYS A 108 4.64 -10.88 -14.91
CA LYS A 108 4.26 -11.37 -16.24
C LYS A 108 3.25 -12.52 -16.12
N GLU A 109 3.48 -13.64 -16.81
CA GLU A 109 2.65 -14.84 -16.77
C GLU A 109 3.10 -15.83 -15.68
N ASP A 110 4.08 -15.45 -14.87
CA ASP A 110 4.67 -16.31 -13.86
C ASP A 110 4.27 -15.89 -12.45
N ARG A 111 4.18 -16.88 -11.57
CA ARG A 111 4.21 -16.69 -10.14
C ARG A 111 5.65 -16.79 -9.65
N VAL A 112 6.14 -15.72 -9.02
CA VAL A 112 7.51 -15.64 -8.53
C VAL A 112 7.51 -15.67 -7.01
N ILE A 113 8.31 -16.56 -6.44
CA ILE A 113 8.57 -16.66 -5.01
C ILE A 113 9.97 -16.14 -4.74
N ILE A 114 10.10 -15.18 -3.84
CA ILE A 114 11.40 -14.66 -3.41
C ILE A 114 11.56 -14.84 -1.91
N ASN A 115 12.79 -15.08 -1.47
CA ASN A 115 13.18 -14.95 -0.09
C ASN A 115 13.65 -13.52 0.16
N GLN A 116 13.02 -12.83 1.10
CA GLN A 116 13.31 -11.43 1.36
C GLN A 116 14.63 -11.19 2.08
N ASP A 117 15.09 -12.14 2.91
CA ASP A 117 16.29 -11.98 3.72
C ASP A 117 17.53 -12.37 2.91
N ALA A 118 17.43 -13.46 2.15
CA ALA A 118 18.48 -13.91 1.25
C ALA A 118 18.55 -13.08 -0.05
N HIS A 119 17.54 -12.25 -0.33
CA HIS A 119 17.41 -11.46 -1.56
C HIS A 119 17.55 -12.32 -2.83
N LYS A 120 16.90 -13.48 -2.86
CA LYS A 120 16.99 -14.47 -3.95
C LYS A 120 15.60 -14.87 -4.45
N ILE A 121 15.52 -15.16 -5.74
CA ILE A 121 14.36 -15.84 -6.31
C ILE A 121 14.48 -17.32 -5.92
N LEU A 122 13.47 -17.83 -5.22
CA LEU A 122 13.40 -19.23 -4.81
C LEU A 122 12.79 -20.08 -5.92
N SER A 123 11.70 -19.60 -6.52
CA SER A 123 10.98 -20.35 -7.54
C SER A 123 10.27 -19.40 -8.50
N ARG A 124 10.07 -19.90 -9.73
CA ARG A 124 9.26 -19.28 -10.77
C ARG A 124 8.39 -20.35 -11.39
N ILE A 125 7.09 -20.20 -11.22
CA ILE A 125 6.09 -21.16 -11.68
C ILE A 125 5.35 -20.51 -12.84
N ALA A 126 5.51 -21.08 -14.03
CA ALA A 126 4.77 -20.66 -15.20
C ALA A 126 3.30 -21.06 -15.02
N LEU A 127 2.40 -20.09 -15.18
CA LEU A 127 0.97 -20.34 -15.08
C LEU A 127 0.37 -20.43 -16.49
N PRO A 128 -0.59 -21.33 -16.72
CA PRO A 128 -1.34 -21.34 -17.97
C PRO A 128 -1.99 -19.98 -18.20
N LYS A 129 -1.96 -19.48 -19.45
CA LYS A 129 -2.51 -18.16 -19.80
C LYS A 129 -4.00 -17.99 -19.47
N GLU A 130 -4.72 -19.10 -19.49
CA GLU A 130 -6.17 -19.17 -19.24
C GLU A 130 -6.51 -19.49 -17.78
N ALA A 131 -5.51 -19.59 -16.90
CA ALA A 131 -5.72 -19.92 -15.50
C ALA A 131 -6.40 -18.75 -14.75
N GLN A 132 -7.48 -19.07 -14.06
CA GLN A 132 -8.26 -18.17 -13.21
C GLN A 132 -8.35 -18.73 -11.78
N ASN A 133 -8.79 -17.91 -10.81
CA ASN A 133 -9.03 -18.31 -9.42
C ASN A 133 -7.88 -19.11 -8.77
N LEU A 134 -6.66 -18.61 -8.95
CA LEU A 134 -5.45 -19.26 -8.47
C LEU A 134 -5.41 -19.33 -6.95
N ASP A 135 -5.30 -20.54 -6.40
CA ASP A 135 -5.11 -20.80 -4.99
C ASP A 135 -3.79 -21.56 -4.76
N TYR A 136 -3.06 -21.18 -3.72
CA TYR A 136 -1.74 -21.72 -3.44
C TYR A 136 -1.79 -22.70 -2.27
N CYS A 137 -1.40 -23.95 -2.53
CA CYS A 137 -1.21 -24.94 -1.49
C CYS A 137 0.23 -24.85 -0.95
N ARG A 138 0.37 -24.39 0.30
CA ARG A 138 1.69 -24.28 0.96
C ARG A 138 2.37 -25.63 1.14
N GLU A 139 1.62 -26.67 1.50
CA GLU A 139 2.18 -27.98 1.89
C GLU A 139 2.86 -28.70 0.72
N ASN A 140 2.28 -28.57 -0.48
CA ASN A 140 2.75 -29.25 -1.69
C ASN A 140 3.47 -28.31 -2.66
N GLU A 141 3.57 -27.01 -2.32
CA GLU A 141 4.12 -25.96 -3.19
C GLU A 141 3.42 -25.88 -4.57
N THR A 142 2.15 -26.29 -4.66
CA THR A 142 1.37 -26.34 -5.89
C THR A 142 0.33 -25.21 -5.96
N TYR A 143 -0.15 -24.94 -7.18
CA TYR A 143 -1.26 -24.04 -7.42
C TYR A 143 -2.47 -24.80 -7.96
N ALA A 144 -3.61 -24.62 -7.32
CA ALA A 144 -4.91 -24.97 -7.90
C ALA A 144 -5.40 -23.78 -8.73
N PHE A 145 -6.05 -24.06 -9.86
CA PHE A 145 -6.59 -23.02 -10.73
C PHE A 145 -7.78 -23.56 -11.51
N THR A 146 -8.72 -22.66 -11.81
CA THR A 146 -9.79 -22.96 -12.77
C THR A 146 -9.33 -22.61 -14.18
N ARG A 147 -9.71 -23.42 -15.17
CA ARG A 147 -9.65 -23.07 -16.59
C ARG A 147 -11.06 -23.12 -17.16
N GLU A 148 -11.59 -21.95 -17.48
CA GLU A 148 -13.00 -21.75 -17.84
C GLU A 148 -13.92 -22.32 -16.74
N ASN A 149 -14.73 -23.32 -17.06
CA ASN A 149 -15.64 -23.99 -16.14
C ASN A 149 -15.04 -25.28 -15.52
N ASN A 150 -13.77 -25.58 -15.79
CA ASN A 150 -13.08 -26.71 -15.18
C ASN A 150 -12.28 -26.23 -13.98
N LEU A 151 -12.46 -26.91 -12.85
CA LEU A 151 -11.69 -26.74 -11.61
C LEU A 151 -10.58 -27.80 -11.54
#